data_AF-A0A6S6T8W1-F1
#
_entry.id   AF-A0A6S6T8W1-F1
#
_cell.length_a   1.000
_cell.length_b   1.000
_cell.length_c   1.000
_cell.angle_alpha   90.00
_cell.angle_beta   90.00
_cell.angle_gamma   90.00
#
_symmetry.space_group_name_H-M   'P 1'
#
loop_
_entity.id
_entity.type
_entity.pdbx_description
1 polymer ?
#
loop_
_entity_poly.entity_id
_entity_poly.type
_entity_poly.pdbx_seq_one_letter_code
_entity_poly.pdbx_strand_id
1 'polypeptide(L)'
;MLDIELLEGDYDVDNWLKAVRGFENEPEKGERCAICFDRRFEVTAEQAAKMGEKTFTSTLLTSPKKSLEQLKISGDALGKKFNIEFLAPDYRKASGTQEQNILAKADALYRQDYCGCLYALNIQRNSQERLADELFSPISQQIQPESIEARIELYEKRWQLEDENKAYKIIKERFLNWRQMHGFLRIKKQTIPVHFLPLSTLKNEYTRGKIDVQVKDLHYMNRDEVKFITLKTYNKYAKTTYLSVQELMFSSPTFEEELKIRQQLISNPYDLSSILVVEEIPKQKLEIIYKSEIYEDVKEVLLEIS
;
A
#
# COMPACT_ATOMS: atom_id res chain seq x y z
N MET A 1 22.17 -9.41 -13.01
CA MET A 1 21.69 -8.02 -13.24
C MET A 1 22.25 -7.52 -14.57
N LEU A 2 21.60 -6.59 -15.27
CA LEU A 2 21.94 -6.20 -16.65
C LEU A 2 23.23 -5.37 -16.81
N ASP A 3 23.95 -5.08 -15.71
CA ASP A 3 25.16 -4.25 -15.69
C ASP A 3 24.96 -2.87 -16.33
N ILE A 4 23.81 -2.25 -16.02
CA ILE A 4 23.43 -0.91 -16.48
C ILE A 4 23.45 0.02 -15.27
N GLU A 5 24.15 1.14 -15.39
CA GLU A 5 24.17 2.19 -14.36
C GLU A 5 22.76 2.80 -14.19
N LEU A 6 22.29 2.85 -12.93
CA LEU A 6 21.04 3.49 -12.58
C LEU A 6 21.30 4.91 -12.08
N LEU A 7 20.79 5.89 -12.80
CA LEU A 7 20.78 7.29 -12.38
C LEU A 7 19.38 7.65 -11.85
N GLU A 8 19.26 7.79 -10.53
CA GLU A 8 18.00 8.17 -9.88
C GLU A 8 17.88 9.70 -9.81
N GLY A 9 16.78 10.23 -10.34
CA GLY A 9 16.43 11.65 -10.24
C GLY A 9 15.56 11.96 -9.03
N ASP A 10 15.40 13.25 -8.73
CA ASP A 10 14.57 13.70 -7.60
C ASP A 10 13.08 13.32 -7.76
N TYR A 11 12.48 12.83 -6.68
CA TYR A 11 11.05 12.55 -6.61
C TYR A 11 10.26 13.80 -6.18
N ASP A 12 10.14 14.78 -7.06
CA ASP A 12 9.50 16.09 -6.79
C ASP A 12 7.96 16.06 -6.94
N VAL A 13 7.31 15.52 -5.91
CA VAL A 13 5.84 15.38 -5.85
C VAL A 13 5.14 16.75 -5.82
N ASP A 14 5.64 17.70 -5.04
CA ASP A 14 4.97 18.98 -4.81
C ASP A 14 4.85 19.80 -6.10
N ASN A 15 5.92 19.91 -6.87
CA ASN A 15 5.84 20.65 -8.12
C ASN A 15 5.07 19.85 -9.17
N TRP A 16 5.08 18.51 -9.12
CA TRP A 16 4.23 17.71 -10.01
C TRP A 16 2.75 17.98 -9.73
N LEU A 17 2.34 18.00 -8.46
CA LEU A 17 0.98 18.36 -8.03
C LEU A 17 0.58 19.76 -8.48
N LYS A 18 1.48 20.74 -8.37
CA LYS A 18 1.24 22.09 -8.89
C LYS A 18 1.03 22.10 -10.40
N ALA A 19 1.84 21.35 -11.14
CA ALA A 19 1.78 21.31 -12.61
C ALA A 19 0.48 20.68 -13.13
N VAL A 20 -0.06 19.68 -12.44
CA VAL A 20 -1.29 18.97 -12.83
C VAL A 20 -2.57 19.55 -12.21
N ARG A 21 -2.47 20.66 -11.47
CA ARG A 21 -3.60 21.30 -10.82
C ARG A 21 -4.65 21.72 -11.85
N GLY A 22 -5.91 21.37 -11.61
CA GLY A 22 -7.02 21.58 -12.54
C GLY A 22 -7.22 20.44 -13.55
N PHE A 23 -6.33 19.45 -13.59
CA PHE A 23 -6.41 18.28 -14.46
C PHE A 23 -6.60 16.97 -13.67
N GLU A 24 -7.03 17.05 -12.41
CA GLU A 24 -7.15 15.90 -11.50
C GLU A 24 -8.14 14.85 -12.01
N ASN A 25 -9.19 15.29 -12.71
CA ASN A 25 -10.24 14.43 -13.25
C ASN A 25 -9.99 13.98 -14.70
N GLU A 26 -8.87 14.39 -15.30
CA GLU A 26 -8.54 13.97 -16.67
C GLU A 26 -8.35 12.44 -16.75
N PRO A 27 -8.96 11.78 -17.75
CA PRO A 27 -8.83 10.35 -17.93
C PRO A 27 -7.39 9.95 -18.30
N GLU A 28 -7.11 8.65 -18.26
CA GLU A 28 -5.88 8.12 -18.84
C GLU A 28 -5.81 8.50 -20.33
N LYS A 29 -4.62 8.92 -20.80
CA LYS A 29 -4.38 9.53 -22.13
C LYS A 29 -4.92 10.97 -22.31
N GLY A 30 -5.51 11.58 -21.28
CA GLY A 30 -5.90 13.00 -21.27
C GLY A 30 -4.73 13.95 -21.01
N GLU A 31 -5.03 15.24 -20.83
CA GLU A 31 -4.05 16.33 -20.74
C GLU A 31 -3.08 16.17 -19.55
N ARG A 32 -3.57 15.65 -18.42
CA ARG A 32 -2.72 15.32 -17.26
C ARG A 32 -1.57 14.38 -17.62
N CYS A 33 -1.79 13.43 -18.54
CA CYS A 33 -0.75 12.51 -18.98
C CYS A 33 0.34 13.24 -19.77
N ALA A 34 -0.03 14.18 -20.65
CA ALA A 34 0.93 14.98 -21.40
C ALA A 34 1.86 15.78 -20.47
N ILE A 35 1.29 16.48 -19.49
CA ILE A 35 2.05 17.24 -18.47
C ILE A 35 3.04 16.33 -17.72
N CYS A 36 2.61 15.11 -17.37
CA CYS A 36 3.46 14.13 -16.69
C CYS A 36 4.63 13.66 -17.57
N PHE A 37 4.39 13.41 -18.86
CA PHE A 37 5.43 12.99 -19.80
C PHE A 37 6.44 14.10 -20.06
N ASP A 38 5.97 15.32 -20.35
CA ASP A 38 6.82 16.47 -20.64
C ASP A 38 7.83 16.69 -19.52
N ARG A 39 7.36 16.68 -18.27
CA ARG A 39 8.22 16.84 -17.11
C ARG A 39 9.25 15.72 -16.96
N ARG A 40 8.82 14.46 -17.12
CA ARG A 40 9.73 13.29 -16.99
C ARG A 40 10.77 13.28 -18.10
N PHE A 41 10.34 13.54 -19.34
CA PHE A 41 11.22 13.55 -20.50
C PHE A 41 12.17 14.74 -20.48
N GLU A 42 11.76 15.89 -19.94
CA GLU A 42 12.64 17.05 -19.82
C GLU A 42 13.84 16.75 -18.92
N VAL A 43 13.61 16.15 -17.75
CA VAL A 43 14.69 15.74 -16.84
C VAL A 43 15.61 14.72 -17.50
N THR A 44 15.06 13.71 -18.18
CA THR A 44 15.87 12.70 -18.90
C THR A 44 16.66 13.32 -20.05
N ALA A 45 16.05 14.20 -20.85
CA ALA A 45 16.69 14.83 -22.00
C ALA A 45 17.82 15.76 -21.56
N GLU A 46 17.60 16.56 -20.51
CA GLU A 46 18.64 17.41 -19.94
C GLU A 46 19.83 16.59 -19.44
N GLN A 47 19.57 15.48 -18.73
CA GLN A 47 20.62 14.60 -18.22
C GLN A 47 21.39 13.91 -19.35
N ALA A 48 20.68 13.38 -20.36
CA ALA A 48 21.30 12.78 -21.54
C ALA A 48 22.22 13.77 -22.26
N ALA A 49 21.78 15.01 -22.45
CA ALA A 49 22.59 16.06 -23.06
C ALA A 49 23.84 16.41 -22.23
N LYS A 50 23.71 16.49 -20.89
CA LYS A 50 24.85 16.72 -19.98
C LYS A 50 25.89 15.61 -20.06
N MET A 51 25.46 14.37 -20.27
CA MET A 51 26.34 13.21 -20.43
C MET A 51 26.96 13.10 -21.84
N GLY A 52 26.50 13.91 -22.79
CA GLY A 52 26.94 13.84 -24.18
C GLY A 52 26.27 12.72 -24.99
N GLU A 53 25.16 12.18 -24.49
CA GLU A 53 24.37 11.18 -25.19
C GLU A 53 23.63 11.79 -26.38
N LYS A 54 23.52 11.03 -27.46
CA LYS A 54 22.90 11.51 -28.71
C LYS A 54 21.43 11.15 -28.82
N THR A 55 21.00 10.12 -28.10
CA THR A 55 19.66 9.54 -28.21
C THR A 55 19.10 9.26 -26.83
N PHE A 56 17.79 9.42 -26.67
CA PHE A 56 17.08 8.94 -25.49
C PHE A 56 15.76 8.29 -25.90
N THR A 57 15.23 7.42 -25.04
CA THR A 57 13.95 6.73 -25.27
C THR A 57 13.23 6.51 -23.94
N SER A 58 12.07 5.85 -23.98
CA SER A 58 11.26 5.64 -22.79
C SER A 58 10.60 4.26 -22.78
N THR A 59 10.62 3.63 -21.60
CA THR A 59 9.86 2.40 -21.33
C THR A 59 8.34 2.61 -21.44
N LEU A 60 7.86 3.86 -21.37
CA LEU A 60 6.43 4.19 -21.57
C LEU A 60 5.91 3.78 -22.95
N LEU A 61 6.79 3.66 -23.95
CA LEU A 61 6.47 3.21 -25.31
C LEU A 61 5.99 1.75 -25.36
N THR A 62 6.28 0.96 -24.32
CA THR A 62 5.79 -0.43 -24.20
C THR A 62 4.32 -0.51 -23.75
N SER A 63 3.77 0.57 -23.19
CA SER A 63 2.45 0.52 -22.56
C SER A 63 1.29 0.70 -23.56
N PRO A 64 0.29 -0.21 -23.57
CA PRO A 64 -0.93 -0.01 -24.36
C PRO A 64 -1.84 1.09 -23.77
N LYS A 65 -1.64 1.43 -22.49
CA LYS A 65 -2.41 2.47 -21.78
C LYS A 65 -1.90 3.88 -22.10
N LYS A 66 -0.73 4.04 -22.73
CA LYS A 66 -0.18 5.35 -23.10
C LYS A 66 -0.39 5.65 -24.59
N SER A 67 -0.58 6.93 -24.92
CA SER A 67 -0.64 7.38 -26.31
C SER A 67 0.78 7.52 -26.86
N LEU A 68 1.13 6.72 -27.87
CA LEU A 68 2.44 6.86 -28.52
C LEU A 68 2.60 8.21 -29.22
N GLU A 69 1.51 8.76 -29.74
CA GLU A 69 1.54 10.05 -30.40
C GLU A 69 1.90 11.17 -29.41
N GLN A 70 1.26 11.19 -28.24
CA GLN A 70 1.60 12.15 -27.17
C GLN A 70 3.05 12.00 -26.72
N LEU A 71 3.51 10.76 -26.51
CA LEU A 71 4.90 10.49 -26.12
C LEU A 71 5.89 10.95 -27.20
N LYS A 72 5.58 10.69 -28.48
CA LYS A 72 6.43 11.11 -29.60
C LYS A 72 6.48 12.63 -29.72
N ILE A 73 5.34 13.32 -29.65
CA ILE A 73 5.28 14.78 -29.72
C ILE A 73 6.12 15.41 -28.60
N SER A 74 5.94 14.94 -27.37
CA SER A 74 6.70 15.39 -26.20
C SER A 74 8.20 15.17 -26.36
N GLY A 75 8.59 13.94 -26.70
CA GLY A 75 10.00 13.57 -26.87
C GLY A 75 10.68 14.29 -28.04
N ASP A 76 10.00 14.44 -29.19
CA ASP A 76 10.53 15.18 -30.36
C ASP A 76 10.74 16.67 -30.03
N ALA A 77 9.84 17.28 -29.26
CA ALA A 77 9.96 18.67 -28.84
C ALA A 77 11.18 18.88 -27.92
N LEU A 78 11.38 17.98 -26.97
CA LEU A 78 12.52 18.02 -26.05
C LEU A 78 13.83 17.65 -26.74
N GLY A 79 13.80 16.69 -27.66
CA GLY A 79 14.95 16.35 -28.49
C GLY A 79 15.46 17.55 -29.28
N LYS A 80 14.56 18.33 -29.88
CA LYS A 80 14.92 19.61 -30.53
C LYS A 80 15.49 20.63 -29.54
N LYS A 81 14.88 20.76 -28.37
CA LYS A 81 15.32 21.72 -27.32
C LYS A 81 16.74 21.44 -26.83
N PHE A 82 17.08 20.17 -26.62
CA PHE A 82 18.36 19.75 -26.05
C PHE A 82 19.38 19.24 -27.09
N ASN A 83 19.03 19.30 -28.39
CA ASN A 83 19.85 18.79 -29.50
C ASN A 83 20.23 17.30 -29.34
N ILE A 84 19.25 16.48 -29.00
CA ILE A 84 19.33 15.01 -28.89
C ILE A 84 18.15 14.36 -29.63
N GLU A 85 18.30 13.13 -30.10
CA GLU A 85 17.24 12.42 -30.82
C GLU A 85 16.36 11.61 -29.85
N PHE A 86 15.03 11.75 -29.95
CA PHE A 86 14.10 10.88 -29.25
C PHE A 86 13.74 9.68 -30.11
N LEU A 87 14.01 8.48 -29.63
CA LEU A 87 13.63 7.24 -30.29
C LEU A 87 12.27 6.77 -29.76
N ALA A 88 11.27 6.72 -30.66
CA ALA A 88 9.90 6.32 -30.35
C ALA A 88 9.43 5.04 -31.09
N PRO A 89 10.14 3.90 -31.00
CA PRO A 89 9.67 2.65 -31.61
C PRO A 89 8.37 2.16 -30.96
N ASP A 90 7.47 1.60 -31.76
CA ASP A 90 6.25 0.96 -31.26
C ASP A 90 6.54 -0.49 -30.83
N TYR A 91 7.01 -0.65 -29.61
CA TYR A 91 7.32 -1.97 -29.00
C TYR A 91 6.10 -2.88 -28.84
N ARG A 92 4.89 -2.41 -29.15
CA ARG A 92 3.64 -3.16 -28.95
C ARG A 92 3.26 -3.95 -30.20
N LYS A 93 3.82 -3.59 -31.36
CA LYS A 93 3.61 -4.30 -32.63
C LYS A 93 4.23 -5.70 -32.61
N ALA A 94 3.81 -6.53 -33.56
CA ALA A 94 4.36 -7.88 -33.76
C ALA A 94 4.40 -8.73 -32.48
N SER A 95 3.33 -8.69 -31.67
CA SER A 95 3.23 -9.43 -30.41
C SER A 95 4.20 -8.99 -29.30
N GLY A 96 4.85 -7.83 -29.42
CA GLY A 96 5.81 -7.36 -28.40
C GLY A 96 5.22 -7.20 -26.99
N THR A 97 3.91 -6.90 -26.85
CA THR A 97 3.24 -6.92 -25.54
C THR A 97 3.18 -8.32 -24.94
N GLN A 98 2.98 -9.35 -25.76
CA GLN A 98 2.96 -10.74 -25.31
C GLN A 98 4.36 -11.20 -24.90
N GLU A 99 5.37 -10.87 -25.70
CA GLU A 99 6.77 -11.19 -25.39
C GLU A 99 7.22 -10.52 -24.08
N GLN A 100 6.90 -9.24 -23.88
CA GLN A 100 7.13 -8.54 -22.61
C GLN A 100 6.50 -9.28 -21.42
N ASN A 101 5.26 -9.76 -21.58
CA ASN A 101 4.58 -10.52 -20.52
C ASN A 101 5.24 -11.87 -20.23
N ILE A 102 5.80 -12.53 -21.25
CA ILE A 102 6.51 -13.81 -21.09
C ILE A 102 7.82 -13.55 -20.33
N LEU A 103 8.61 -12.56 -20.74
CA LEU A 103 9.86 -12.19 -20.09
C LEU A 103 9.64 -11.77 -18.63
N ALA A 104 8.68 -10.88 -18.37
CA ALA A 104 8.38 -10.44 -17.00
C ALA A 104 7.95 -11.60 -16.08
N LYS A 105 7.29 -12.63 -16.63
CA LYS A 105 6.95 -13.85 -15.86
C LYS A 105 8.16 -14.76 -15.65
N ALA A 106 9.02 -14.91 -16.65
CA ALA A 106 10.24 -15.69 -16.56
C ALA A 106 11.20 -15.12 -15.51
N ASP A 107 11.31 -13.79 -15.47
CA ASP A 107 12.17 -13.05 -14.55
C ASP A 107 11.50 -12.74 -13.20
N ALA A 108 10.28 -13.28 -12.98
CA ALA A 108 9.46 -13.09 -11.80
C ALA A 108 9.35 -11.61 -11.36
N LEU A 109 9.19 -10.68 -12.32
CA LEU A 109 9.16 -9.25 -12.05
C LEU A 109 7.83 -8.83 -11.43
N TYR A 110 7.90 -7.86 -10.51
CA TYR A 110 6.70 -7.17 -10.02
C TYR A 110 6.00 -6.46 -11.18
N ARG A 111 4.68 -6.62 -11.23
CA ARG A 111 3.84 -6.02 -12.27
C ARG A 111 2.78 -5.12 -11.66
N GLN A 112 3.10 -3.85 -11.60
CA GLN A 112 2.15 -2.80 -11.27
C GLN A 112 1.03 -2.72 -12.32
N ASP A 113 -0.23 -2.57 -11.87
CA ASP A 113 -1.41 -2.49 -12.75
C ASP A 113 -1.87 -1.05 -13.04
N TYR A 114 -1.21 -0.06 -12.43
CA TYR A 114 -1.44 1.37 -12.56
C TYR A 114 -0.17 2.12 -12.96
N CYS A 115 -0.28 3.38 -13.40
CA CYS A 115 0.83 4.13 -13.98
C CYS A 115 1.69 4.91 -12.98
N GLY A 116 1.49 4.73 -11.67
CA GLY A 116 2.14 5.51 -10.61
C GLY A 116 1.48 6.87 -10.30
N CYS A 117 0.42 7.26 -11.01
CA CYS A 117 -0.28 8.51 -10.72
C CYS A 117 -1.44 8.29 -9.72
N LEU A 118 -1.46 9.05 -8.62
CA LEU A 118 -2.50 8.96 -7.59
C LEU A 118 -3.91 9.22 -8.13
N TYR A 119 -4.08 10.13 -9.09
CA TYR A 119 -5.39 10.43 -9.68
C TYR A 119 -5.90 9.25 -10.53
N ALA A 120 -5.03 8.67 -11.36
CA ALA A 120 -5.37 7.50 -12.16
C ALA A 120 -5.66 6.28 -11.25
N LEU A 121 -4.88 6.10 -10.19
CA LEU A 121 -5.09 5.04 -9.22
C LEU A 121 -6.45 5.19 -8.52
N ASN A 122 -6.79 6.36 -8.00
CA ASN A 122 -8.09 6.61 -7.35
C ASN A 122 -9.26 6.31 -8.28
N ILE A 123 -9.23 6.80 -9.53
CA ILE A 123 -10.28 6.52 -10.51
C ILE A 123 -10.38 5.01 -10.78
N GLN A 124 -9.25 4.33 -10.96
CA GLN A 124 -9.21 2.89 -11.21
C GLN A 124 -9.77 2.10 -10.03
N ARG A 125 -9.31 2.37 -8.81
CA ARG A 125 -9.73 1.66 -7.59
C ARG A 125 -11.21 1.90 -7.27
N ASN A 126 -11.69 3.13 -7.43
CA ASN A 126 -13.12 3.45 -7.31
C ASN A 126 -13.97 2.67 -8.31
N SER A 127 -13.54 2.56 -9.58
CA SER A 127 -14.26 1.78 -10.60
C SER A 127 -14.27 0.27 -10.33
N GLN A 128 -13.30 -0.21 -9.55
CA GLN A 128 -13.16 -1.61 -9.13
C GLN A 128 -13.84 -1.89 -7.78
N GLU A 129 -14.44 -0.88 -7.15
CA GLU A 129 -14.93 -0.95 -5.76
C GLU A 129 -13.87 -1.47 -4.78
N ARG A 130 -12.60 -1.12 -5.05
CA ARG A 130 -11.44 -1.52 -4.26
C ARG A 130 -10.91 -0.33 -3.49
N LEU A 131 -10.45 -0.58 -2.27
CA LEU A 131 -9.71 0.41 -1.48
C LEU A 131 -8.37 0.74 -2.15
N ALA A 132 -8.06 2.03 -2.30
CA ALA A 132 -6.75 2.51 -2.76
C ALA A 132 -5.76 2.51 -1.60
N ASP A 133 -5.43 1.32 -1.10
CA ASP A 133 -4.55 1.13 0.06
C ASP A 133 -3.10 1.49 -0.21
N GLU A 134 -2.73 1.72 -1.48
CA GLU A 134 -1.42 2.23 -1.86
C GLU A 134 -1.21 3.71 -1.50
N LEU A 135 -2.27 4.43 -1.10
CA LEU A 135 -2.24 5.88 -0.84
C LEU A 135 -2.21 6.26 0.64
N PHE A 136 -2.16 5.29 1.55
CA PHE A 136 -2.08 5.57 2.98
C PHE A 136 -1.29 4.50 3.72
N SER A 137 -0.65 4.91 4.81
CA SER A 137 0.08 4.04 5.72
C SER A 137 -0.50 4.15 7.12
N PRO A 138 -0.45 3.10 7.94
CA PRO A 138 -0.88 3.18 9.33
C PRO A 138 0.02 4.14 10.11
N ILE A 139 -0.55 4.79 11.13
CA ILE A 139 0.18 5.74 11.99
C ILE A 139 1.35 5.10 12.75
N SER A 140 1.31 3.77 12.95
CA SER A 140 2.35 3.00 13.59
C SER A 140 3.49 2.59 12.65
N GLN A 141 3.36 2.85 11.35
CA GLN A 141 4.22 2.31 10.30
C GLN A 141 4.31 0.77 10.29
N GLN A 142 3.35 0.09 10.91
CA GLN A 142 3.24 -1.37 10.84
C GLN A 142 3.02 -1.80 9.39
N ILE A 143 3.92 -2.62 8.86
CA ILE A 143 3.78 -3.20 7.52
C ILE A 143 2.48 -4.02 7.46
N GLN A 144 1.57 -3.62 6.57
CA GLN A 144 0.27 -4.26 6.39
C GLN A 144 0.35 -5.35 5.31
N PRO A 145 -0.46 -6.41 5.37
CA PRO A 145 -0.52 -7.42 4.31
C PRO A 145 -0.85 -6.79 2.95
N GLU A 146 -0.09 -7.10 1.90
CA GLU A 146 -0.22 -6.49 0.56
C GLU A 146 -0.02 -4.97 0.47
N SER A 147 0.59 -4.35 1.49
CA SER A 147 1.12 -2.99 1.37
C SER A 147 2.31 -2.92 0.39
N ILE A 148 2.72 -1.70 0.02
CA ILE A 148 3.92 -1.48 -0.79
C ILE A 148 5.15 -2.03 -0.05
N GLU A 149 5.23 -1.79 1.25
CA GLU A 149 6.31 -2.23 2.13
C GLU A 149 6.39 -3.76 2.18
N ALA A 150 5.25 -4.45 2.32
CA ALA A 150 5.21 -5.92 2.31
C ALA A 150 5.68 -6.51 0.97
N ARG A 151 5.37 -5.84 -0.15
CA ARG A 151 5.86 -6.25 -1.47
C ARG A 151 7.36 -6.04 -1.59
N ILE A 152 7.88 -4.91 -1.11
CA ILE A 152 9.33 -4.65 -1.09
C ILE A 152 10.06 -5.76 -0.31
N GLU A 153 9.62 -6.08 0.91
CA GLU A 153 10.22 -7.16 1.70
C GLU A 153 10.21 -8.51 0.97
N LEU A 154 9.11 -8.84 0.27
CA LEU A 154 9.02 -10.07 -0.53
C LEU A 154 10.06 -10.09 -1.66
N TYR A 155 10.23 -8.98 -2.38
CA TYR A 155 11.17 -8.90 -3.50
C TYR A 155 12.63 -8.79 -3.06
N GLU A 156 12.90 -8.17 -1.91
CA GLU A 156 14.22 -8.21 -1.28
C GLU A 156 14.60 -9.64 -0.88
N LYS A 157 13.66 -10.38 -0.28
CA LYS A 157 13.88 -11.81 0.02
C LYS A 157 14.08 -12.64 -1.25
N ARG A 158 13.37 -12.32 -2.33
CA ARG A 158 13.56 -12.96 -3.64
C ARG A 158 15.00 -12.74 -4.14
N TRP A 159 15.52 -11.52 -4.06
CA TRP A 159 16.91 -11.22 -4.43
C TRP A 159 17.92 -12.01 -3.58
N GLN A 160 17.70 -12.11 -2.27
CA GLN A 160 18.56 -12.94 -1.41
C GLN A 160 18.60 -14.40 -1.86
N LEU A 161 17.46 -14.98 -2.25
CA LEU A 161 17.42 -16.37 -2.77
C LEU A 161 18.16 -16.49 -4.11
N GLU A 162 18.07 -15.49 -4.99
CA GLU A 162 18.81 -15.43 -6.25
C GLU A 162 20.32 -15.39 -6.00
N ASP A 163 20.78 -14.54 -5.08
CA ASP A 163 22.19 -14.41 -4.69
C ASP A 163 22.73 -15.70 -4.06
N GLU A 164 21.90 -16.40 -3.28
CA GLU A 164 22.22 -17.70 -2.68
C GLU A 164 22.06 -18.89 -3.65
N ASN A 165 21.65 -18.66 -4.90
CA ASN A 165 21.33 -19.69 -5.90
C ASN A 165 20.28 -20.72 -5.40
N LYS A 166 19.33 -20.29 -4.57
CA LYS A 166 18.23 -21.13 -4.10
C LYS A 166 17.05 -21.06 -5.06
N ALA A 167 16.48 -22.22 -5.38
CA ALA A 167 15.30 -22.29 -6.21
C ALA A 167 14.07 -21.78 -5.44
N TYR A 168 13.24 -20.98 -6.11
CA TYR A 168 12.04 -20.40 -5.52
C TYR A 168 10.89 -20.33 -6.51
N LYS A 169 9.69 -20.06 -5.99
CA LYS A 169 8.50 -19.78 -6.78
C LYS A 169 7.63 -18.75 -6.08
N ILE A 170 7.20 -17.73 -6.82
CA ILE A 170 6.17 -16.80 -6.36
C ILE A 170 4.80 -17.35 -6.78
N ILE A 171 3.91 -17.52 -5.81
CA ILE A 171 2.51 -17.92 -6.04
C ILE A 171 1.56 -16.84 -5.54
N LYS A 172 0.29 -16.93 -5.96
CA LYS A 172 -0.77 -16.03 -5.53
C LYS A 172 -1.74 -16.74 -4.60
N GLU A 173 -2.05 -16.12 -3.47
CA GLU A 173 -2.97 -16.62 -2.45
C GLU A 173 -4.08 -15.61 -2.18
N ARG A 174 -5.34 -16.06 -2.21
CA ARG A 174 -6.48 -15.24 -1.78
C ARG A 174 -6.54 -15.22 -0.26
N PHE A 175 -6.76 -14.04 0.32
CA PHE A 175 -6.87 -13.89 1.76
C PHE A 175 -7.86 -12.78 2.14
N LEU A 176 -8.28 -12.79 3.40
CA LEU A 176 -9.10 -11.74 3.97
C LEU A 176 -8.17 -10.60 4.42
N ASN A 177 -8.26 -9.47 3.73
CA ASN A 177 -7.50 -8.28 4.05
C ASN A 177 -8.31 -7.34 4.96
N TRP A 178 -7.60 -6.49 5.70
CA TRP A 178 -8.20 -5.53 6.62
C TRP A 178 -7.38 -4.24 6.65
N ARG A 179 -8.09 -3.12 6.71
CA ARG A 179 -7.49 -1.79 6.92
C ARG A 179 -8.31 -0.99 7.90
N GLN A 180 -7.65 -0.44 8.91
CA GLN A 180 -8.25 0.58 9.76
C GLN A 180 -8.15 1.94 9.09
N MET A 181 -9.29 2.62 8.91
CA MET A 181 -9.34 3.98 8.37
C MET A 181 -9.20 5.02 9.50
N HIS A 182 -9.95 4.83 10.58
CA HIS A 182 -9.86 5.64 11.78
C HIS A 182 -10.55 4.96 12.97
N GLY A 183 -10.17 5.35 14.18
CA GLY A 183 -10.72 4.80 15.41
C GLY A 183 -10.60 5.76 16.59
N PHE A 184 -11.68 5.94 17.34
CA PHE A 184 -11.74 6.79 18.51
C PHE A 184 -12.57 6.13 19.60
N LEU A 185 -12.08 6.23 20.83
CA LEU A 185 -12.82 5.88 22.04
C LEU A 185 -13.07 7.16 22.84
N ARG A 186 -14.32 7.41 23.22
CA ARG A 186 -14.73 8.59 23.99
C ARG A 186 -15.44 8.20 25.27
N ILE A 187 -15.09 8.89 26.35
CA ILE A 187 -15.76 8.82 27.65
C ILE A 187 -16.07 10.25 28.08
N LYS A 188 -17.32 10.55 28.45
CA LYS A 188 -17.73 11.90 28.87
C LYS A 188 -17.31 13.00 27.87
N LYS A 189 -17.42 12.71 26.56
CA LYS A 189 -17.00 13.60 25.44
C LYS A 189 -15.49 13.86 25.35
N GLN A 190 -14.66 13.18 26.13
CA GLN A 190 -13.20 13.23 26.02
C GLN A 190 -12.70 12.01 25.25
N THR A 191 -11.84 12.23 24.26
CA THR A 191 -11.16 11.16 23.53
C THR A 191 -10.05 10.59 24.40
N ILE A 192 -9.98 9.28 24.51
CA ILE A 192 -8.92 8.57 25.23
C ILE A 192 -8.10 7.71 24.25
N PRO A 193 -6.80 7.49 24.52
CA PRO A 193 -5.99 6.58 23.72
C PRO A 193 -6.60 5.17 23.68
N VAL A 194 -6.60 4.57 22.50
CA VAL A 194 -7.12 3.23 22.25
C VAL A 194 -6.38 2.64 21.06
N HIS A 195 -5.99 1.38 21.18
CA HIS A 195 -5.46 0.59 20.06
C HIS A 195 -6.46 -0.48 19.66
N PHE A 196 -6.73 -0.65 18.37
CA PHE A 196 -7.63 -1.68 17.87
C PHE A 196 -6.79 -2.82 17.32
N LEU A 197 -7.01 -4.04 17.80
CA LEU A 197 -6.31 -5.19 17.23
C LEU A 197 -6.74 -5.43 15.78
N PRO A 198 -5.86 -5.99 14.93
CA PRO A 198 -6.20 -6.37 13.56
C PRO A 198 -7.50 -7.17 13.45
N LEU A 199 -8.18 -7.05 12.31
CA LEU A 199 -9.48 -7.67 12.02
C LEU A 199 -10.64 -7.19 12.93
N SER A 200 -10.44 -6.12 13.70
CA SER A 200 -11.53 -5.48 14.43
C SER A 200 -12.49 -4.80 13.45
N THR A 201 -13.78 -5.08 13.57
CA THR A 201 -14.85 -4.43 12.79
C THR A 201 -15.99 -3.94 13.67
N LEU A 202 -16.75 -2.98 13.16
CA LEU A 202 -18.05 -2.61 13.69
C LEU A 202 -19.08 -2.64 12.56
N LYS A 203 -20.31 -3.05 12.90
CA LYS A 203 -21.43 -3.07 11.95
C LYS A 203 -21.74 -1.68 11.38
N ASN A 204 -21.63 -0.66 12.23
CA ASN A 204 -21.79 0.75 11.86
C ASN A 204 -20.58 1.51 12.40
N GLU A 205 -20.25 2.66 11.80
CA GLU A 205 -19.10 3.48 12.20
C GLU A 205 -19.21 4.06 13.64
N TYR A 206 -20.32 3.83 14.34
CA TYR A 206 -20.57 4.32 15.69
C TYR A 206 -21.29 3.30 16.57
N THR A 207 -20.80 3.13 17.79
CA THR A 207 -21.50 2.40 18.85
C THR A 207 -21.34 3.07 20.21
N ARG A 208 -22.28 2.77 21.12
CA ARG A 208 -22.31 3.34 22.46
C ARG A 208 -22.91 2.35 23.46
N GLY A 209 -22.18 2.07 24.52
CA GLY A 209 -22.59 1.10 25.53
C GLY A 209 -21.80 1.20 26.83
N LYS A 210 -21.98 0.19 27.68
CA LYS A 210 -21.18 -0.05 28.88
C LYS A 210 -20.60 -1.44 28.77
N ILE A 211 -19.49 -1.66 29.45
CA ILE A 211 -18.91 -2.99 29.60
C ILE A 211 -19.74 -3.75 30.64
N ASP A 212 -20.24 -4.92 30.26
CA ASP A 212 -21.25 -5.67 31.01
C ASP A 212 -20.66 -6.88 31.73
N VAL A 213 -19.81 -7.64 31.03
CA VAL A 213 -19.31 -8.95 31.50
C VAL A 213 -17.81 -9.05 31.30
N GLN A 214 -17.11 -9.70 32.22
CA GLN A 214 -15.73 -10.12 32.05
C GLN A 214 -15.69 -11.65 31.96
N VAL A 215 -14.98 -12.18 30.95
CA VAL A 215 -14.67 -13.60 30.83
C VAL A 215 -13.17 -13.74 30.63
N LYS A 216 -12.49 -14.35 31.60
CA LYS A 216 -11.02 -14.42 31.64
C LYS A 216 -10.40 -13.00 31.52
N ASP A 217 -9.56 -12.81 30.51
CA ASP A 217 -8.84 -11.57 30.24
C ASP A 217 -9.64 -10.60 29.33
N LEU A 218 -10.80 -11.01 28.81
CA LEU A 218 -11.65 -10.19 27.93
C LEU A 218 -12.82 -9.56 28.68
N HIS A 219 -13.05 -8.28 28.40
CA HIS A 219 -14.19 -7.51 28.89
C HIS A 219 -15.15 -7.20 27.74
N TYR A 220 -16.42 -7.52 27.90
CA TYR A 220 -17.43 -7.52 26.83
C TYR A 220 -18.41 -6.36 27.01
N MET A 221 -18.65 -5.64 25.92
CA MET A 221 -19.81 -4.78 25.74
C MET A 221 -20.78 -5.52 24.81
N ASN A 222 -21.99 -5.82 25.29
CA ASN A 222 -22.93 -6.65 24.51
C ASN A 222 -23.32 -6.02 23.18
N ARG A 223 -23.36 -4.68 23.13
CA ARG A 223 -23.70 -3.95 21.91
C ARG A 223 -22.54 -4.03 20.91
N ASP A 224 -22.85 -4.49 19.69
CA ASP A 224 -21.90 -4.68 18.58
C ASP A 224 -20.71 -5.60 18.96
N GLU A 225 -20.94 -6.50 19.93
CA GLU A 225 -20.04 -7.59 20.33
C GLU A 225 -18.60 -7.13 20.68
N VAL A 226 -18.44 -5.87 21.09
CA VAL A 226 -17.13 -5.25 21.31
C VAL A 226 -16.46 -5.81 22.55
N LYS A 227 -15.16 -6.09 22.41
CA LYS A 227 -14.31 -6.65 23.46
C LYS A 227 -13.21 -5.67 23.81
N PHE A 228 -12.75 -5.73 25.05
CA PHE A 228 -11.67 -4.90 25.57
C PHE A 228 -10.67 -5.75 26.34
N ILE A 229 -9.40 -5.36 26.24
CA ILE A 229 -8.31 -5.82 27.11
C ILE A 229 -7.55 -4.61 27.65
N THR A 230 -6.85 -4.78 28.77
CA THR A 230 -5.95 -3.73 29.27
C THR A 230 -4.60 -3.76 28.56
N LEU A 231 -3.85 -2.66 28.58
CA LEU A 231 -2.46 -2.61 28.12
C LEU A 231 -1.59 -3.66 28.84
N LYS A 232 -1.82 -3.85 30.15
CA LYS A 232 -1.14 -4.89 30.94
C LYS A 232 -1.41 -6.29 30.38
N THR A 233 -2.65 -6.57 30.01
CA THR A 233 -3.03 -7.82 29.34
C THR A 233 -2.33 -7.93 28.00
N TYR A 234 -2.36 -6.88 27.17
CA TYR A 234 -1.69 -6.86 25.87
C TYR A 234 -0.19 -7.18 26.01
N ASN A 235 0.53 -6.47 26.87
CA ASN A 235 1.96 -6.68 27.14
C ASN A 235 2.28 -8.13 27.56
N LYS A 236 1.41 -8.75 28.37
CA LYS A 236 1.56 -10.16 28.77
C LYS A 236 1.50 -11.11 27.57
N TYR A 237 0.55 -10.91 26.65
CA TYR A 237 0.38 -11.77 25.46
C TYR A 237 1.43 -11.48 24.38
N ALA A 238 1.75 -10.20 24.17
CA ALA A 238 2.74 -9.73 23.21
C ALA A 238 4.18 -9.99 23.67
N LYS A 239 4.39 -10.24 24.97
CA LYS A 239 5.72 -10.26 25.63
C LYS A 239 6.48 -8.93 25.44
N THR A 240 5.75 -7.82 25.53
CA THR A 240 6.28 -6.46 25.38
C THR A 240 6.16 -5.68 26.70
N THR A 241 6.66 -4.44 26.71
CA THR A 241 6.73 -3.60 27.92
C THR A 241 6.25 -2.17 27.66
N TYR A 242 5.29 -1.98 26.75
CA TYR A 242 4.71 -0.66 26.46
C TYR A 242 4.22 0.02 27.74
N LEU A 243 4.60 1.28 27.92
CA LEU A 243 4.27 2.09 29.10
C LEU A 243 2.92 2.78 28.97
N SER A 244 2.46 2.98 27.73
CA SER A 244 1.15 3.54 27.44
C SER A 244 0.54 2.97 26.15
N VAL A 245 -0.78 3.07 26.02
CA VAL A 245 -1.50 2.76 24.78
C VAL A 245 -1.08 3.71 23.66
N GLN A 246 -0.73 4.96 23.97
CA GLN A 246 -0.24 5.90 22.98
C GLN A 246 1.07 5.42 22.35
N GLU A 247 2.01 4.90 23.15
CA GLU A 247 3.23 4.28 22.65
C GLU A 247 2.90 3.12 21.70
N LEU A 248 2.04 2.20 22.13
CA LEU A 248 1.58 1.08 21.31
C LEU A 248 0.97 1.52 19.97
N MET A 249 0.17 2.60 19.96
CA MET A 249 -0.46 3.13 18.74
C MET A 249 0.55 3.62 17.70
N PHE A 250 1.72 4.12 18.12
CA PHE A 250 2.74 4.67 17.22
C PHE A 250 3.90 3.71 16.95
N SER A 251 3.98 2.60 17.68
CA SER A 251 5.03 1.60 17.51
C SER A 251 4.51 0.19 17.71
N SER A 252 3.36 -0.13 17.11
CA SER A 252 2.76 -1.46 17.22
C SER A 252 3.70 -2.54 16.67
N PRO A 253 3.67 -3.78 17.20
CA PRO A 253 4.40 -4.93 16.64
C PRO A 253 4.02 -5.23 15.19
N THR A 254 4.57 -6.28 14.59
CA THR A 254 4.16 -6.70 13.25
C THR A 254 2.68 -7.13 13.21
N PHE A 255 2.04 -7.01 12.05
CA PHE A 255 0.64 -7.41 11.86
C PHE A 255 0.40 -8.87 12.25
N GLU A 256 1.35 -9.75 11.95
CA GLU A 256 1.29 -11.17 12.28
C GLU A 256 1.37 -11.45 13.79
N GLU A 257 2.21 -10.70 14.52
CA GLU A 257 2.28 -10.80 15.98
C GLU A 257 0.96 -10.39 16.63
N GLU A 258 0.35 -9.31 16.14
CA GLU A 258 -0.95 -8.87 16.63
C GLU A 258 -2.09 -9.85 16.30
N LEU A 259 -2.03 -10.50 15.13
CA LEU A 259 -2.93 -11.61 14.82
C LEU A 259 -2.73 -12.80 15.78
N LYS A 260 -1.49 -13.16 16.12
CA LYS A 260 -1.21 -14.21 17.11
C LYS A 260 -1.74 -13.84 18.50
N ILE A 261 -1.67 -12.57 18.89
CA ILE A 261 -2.27 -12.08 20.14
C ILE A 261 -3.79 -12.22 20.07
N ARG A 262 -4.41 -11.76 18.98
CA ARG A 262 -5.85 -11.90 18.76
C ARG A 262 -6.31 -13.35 18.88
N GLN A 263 -5.62 -14.28 18.20
CA GLN A 263 -5.93 -15.73 18.23
C GLN A 263 -5.81 -16.36 19.61
N GLN A 264 -4.95 -15.84 20.49
CA GLN A 264 -4.86 -16.29 21.88
C GLN A 264 -6.01 -15.80 22.76
N LEU A 265 -6.67 -14.70 22.36
CA LEU A 265 -7.79 -14.10 23.09
C LEU A 265 -9.13 -14.70 22.69
N ILE A 266 -9.34 -14.96 21.40
CA ILE A 266 -10.61 -15.45 20.84
C ILE A 266 -10.58 -16.97 20.61
N SER A 267 -11.75 -17.61 20.72
CA SER A 267 -11.87 -19.06 20.46
C SER A 267 -12.19 -19.38 19.00
N ASN A 268 -12.83 -18.45 18.29
CA ASN A 268 -13.14 -18.57 16.88
C ASN A 268 -12.15 -17.74 16.06
N PRO A 269 -11.30 -18.34 15.20
CA PRO A 269 -10.32 -17.59 14.40
C PRO A 269 -10.98 -16.64 13.38
N TYR A 270 -12.27 -16.82 13.08
CA TYR A 270 -13.04 -15.96 12.19
C TYR A 270 -13.87 -14.89 12.93
N ASP A 271 -13.67 -14.71 14.24
CA ASP A 271 -14.33 -13.63 14.98
C ASP A 271 -13.75 -12.27 14.54
N LEU A 272 -14.58 -11.44 13.93
CA LEU A 272 -14.26 -10.09 13.44
C LEU A 272 -14.72 -8.98 14.40
N SER A 273 -15.24 -9.32 15.58
CA SER A 273 -15.67 -8.32 16.54
C SER A 273 -14.49 -7.44 16.97
N SER A 274 -14.74 -6.18 17.24
CA SER A 274 -13.68 -5.27 17.69
C SER A 274 -13.05 -5.70 19.01
N ILE A 275 -11.72 -5.68 19.09
CA ILE A 275 -10.96 -5.87 20.32
C ILE A 275 -10.10 -4.63 20.55
N LEU A 276 -10.44 -3.88 21.60
CA LEU A 276 -9.79 -2.61 21.94
C LEU A 276 -8.82 -2.83 23.10
N VAL A 277 -7.60 -2.29 22.97
CA VAL A 277 -6.62 -2.18 24.04
C VAL A 277 -6.75 -0.79 24.67
N VAL A 278 -6.96 -0.76 25.98
CA VAL A 278 -7.12 0.47 26.77
C VAL A 278 -6.21 0.44 27.98
N GLU A 279 -5.87 1.60 28.55
CA GLU A 279 -5.07 1.67 29.78
C GLU A 279 -5.79 0.98 30.95
N GLU A 280 -7.04 1.39 31.16
CA GLU A 280 -7.92 0.87 32.20
C GLU A 280 -9.31 0.63 31.61
N ILE A 281 -9.99 -0.41 32.11
CA ILE A 281 -11.34 -0.77 31.66
C ILE A 281 -12.34 0.34 32.04
N PRO A 282 -13.02 0.97 31.07
CA PRO A 282 -13.99 2.02 31.35
C PRO A 282 -15.16 1.52 32.20
N LYS A 283 -15.38 2.15 33.36
CA LYS A 283 -16.57 1.88 34.22
C LYS A 283 -17.82 2.63 33.78
N GLN A 284 -17.65 3.63 32.93
CA GLN A 284 -18.71 4.55 32.50
C GLN A 284 -19.19 4.20 31.08
N LYS A 285 -20.31 4.80 30.67
CA LYS A 285 -20.79 4.68 29.30
C LYS A 285 -19.75 5.28 28.34
N LEU A 286 -19.38 4.51 27.33
CA LEU A 286 -18.38 4.86 26.33
C LEU A 286 -19.03 4.97 24.94
N GLU A 287 -18.37 5.71 24.06
CA GLU A 287 -18.71 5.89 22.66
C GLU A 287 -17.50 5.45 21.82
N ILE A 288 -17.72 4.60 20.83
CA ILE A 288 -16.69 4.19 19.87
C ILE A 288 -17.11 4.71 18.51
N ILE A 289 -16.19 5.40 17.84
CA ILE A 289 -16.31 5.80 16.44
C ILE A 289 -15.18 5.09 15.71
N TYR A 290 -15.50 4.14 14.85
CA TYR A 290 -14.48 3.30 14.25
C TYR A 290 -14.89 2.82 12.88
N LYS A 291 -13.99 3.01 11.91
CA LYS A 291 -14.15 2.58 10.54
C LYS A 291 -12.96 1.72 10.13
N SER A 292 -13.28 0.55 9.63
CA SER A 292 -12.33 -0.37 9.01
C SER A 292 -12.97 -1.00 7.79
N GLU A 293 -12.15 -1.32 6.79
CA GLU A 293 -12.56 -2.07 5.62
C GLU A 293 -12.07 -3.52 5.75
N ILE A 294 -12.96 -4.47 5.49
CA ILE A 294 -12.61 -5.87 5.27
C ILE A 294 -13.00 -6.23 3.85
N TYR A 295 -12.06 -6.81 3.14
CA TYR A 295 -12.25 -7.16 1.74
C TYR A 295 -11.39 -8.36 1.38
N GLU A 296 -11.78 -9.03 0.31
CA GLU A 296 -10.98 -10.07 -0.28
C GLU A 296 -9.85 -9.47 -1.12
N ASP A 297 -8.64 -10.00 -0.95
CA ASP A 297 -7.47 -9.57 -1.71
C ASP A 297 -6.62 -10.77 -2.11
N VAL A 298 -5.63 -10.53 -2.98
CA VAL A 298 -4.69 -11.53 -3.46
C VAL A 298 -3.28 -11.08 -3.12
N LYS A 299 -2.57 -11.91 -2.36
CA LYS A 299 -1.17 -11.68 -2.02
C LYS A 299 -0.21 -12.55 -2.80
N GLU A 300 0.98 -12.03 -3.01
CA GLU A 300 2.10 -12.83 -3.51
C GLU A 300 2.83 -13.50 -2.34
N VAL A 301 3.19 -14.76 -2.51
CA VAL A 301 3.91 -15.54 -1.50
C VAL A 301 5.12 -16.17 -2.15
N LEU A 302 6.30 -15.93 -1.57
CA LEU A 302 7.56 -16.51 -2.00
C LEU A 302 7.76 -17.86 -1.31
N LEU A 303 7.82 -18.93 -2.09
CA LEU A 303 8.07 -20.30 -1.64
C LEU A 303 9.45 -20.74 -2.10
N GLU A 304 10.28 -21.19 -1.17
CA GLU A 304 11.50 -21.94 -1.49
C GLU A 304 11.10 -23.34 -1.98
N ILE A 305 11.71 -23.78 -3.08
CA ILE A 305 11.48 -25.11 -3.64
C ILE A 305 12.78 -25.90 -3.58
N SER A 306 12.66 -27.17 -3.16
CA SER A 306 13.75 -28.14 -3.09
C SER A 306 14.09 -28.72 -4.46
#